data_AF-A0A7S1CWX6-F1
#
_entry.id   AF-A0A7S1CWX6-F1
#
_cell.length_a   1.000
_cell.length_b   1.000
_cell.length_c   1.000
_cell.angle_alpha   90.00
_cell.angle_beta   90.00
_cell.angle_gamma   90.00
#
_symmetry.space_group_name_H-M   'P 1'
#
loop_
_entity.id
_entity.type
_entity.pdbx_description
1 polymer ?
#
loop_
_entity_poly.entity_id
_entity_poly.type
_entity_poly.pdbx_seq_one_letter_code
_entity_poly.pdbx_strand_id
1 'polypeptide(L)'
;PSGVAGVSPSLPPSIASSEVVSLAPSGPLQTPVPSSSPSTTSSDDETPHPTDGASNSPTGIMTGALPSLSPSLGENVTSAAPSFSLGMVSDSPSEVAAAAGPSESPSSLLAIFRTALRGLVGDQVDVPGTPHYAAADWITFDDPRSLDHLDPGLFQRYLVALFWFITTDNGEILWSSCNRPEGGEDSTCMYQRLVFGDDGTPTYVPELATRWISDAHECNWVGSLCDEDGIVRAIE
;
A
#
# COMPACT_ATOMS: atom_id res chain seq x y z
N PRO A 1 -60.83 -5.24 10.53
CA PRO A 1 -60.47 -5.52 9.11
C PRO A 1 -59.84 -4.30 8.46
N SER A 2 -58.51 -4.19 8.57
CA SER A 2 -57.73 -3.13 7.91
C SER A 2 -56.56 -3.82 7.22
N GLY A 3 -56.66 -3.93 5.89
CA GLY A 3 -55.64 -4.52 5.04
C GLY A 3 -54.54 -3.50 4.75
N VAL A 4 -53.30 -3.86 5.05
CA VAL A 4 -52.12 -3.10 4.67
C VAL A 4 -51.61 -3.69 3.35
N ALA A 5 -51.65 -2.88 2.29
CA ALA A 5 -51.18 -3.26 0.96
C ALA A 5 -49.66 -3.39 0.96
N GLY A 6 -49.17 -4.56 0.53
CA GLY A 6 -47.74 -4.84 0.36
C GLY A 6 -47.17 -4.11 -0.86
N VAL A 7 -46.09 -3.35 -0.63
CA VAL A 7 -45.29 -2.73 -1.68
C VAL A 7 -44.24 -3.76 -2.12
N SER A 8 -44.30 -4.19 -3.38
CA SER A 8 -43.28 -5.04 -4.00
C SER A 8 -42.00 -4.23 -4.27
N PRO A 9 -40.81 -4.68 -3.82
CA PRO A 9 -39.56 -4.05 -4.21
C PRO A 9 -39.23 -4.41 -5.66
N SER A 10 -39.01 -3.38 -6.48
CA SER A 10 -38.52 -3.51 -7.86
C SER A 10 -37.04 -3.90 -7.84
N LEU A 11 -36.69 -4.93 -8.62
CA LEU A 11 -35.31 -5.37 -8.83
C LEU A 11 -34.53 -4.33 -9.66
N PRO A 12 -33.23 -4.11 -9.37
CA PRO A 12 -32.38 -3.25 -10.19
C PRO A 12 -32.04 -3.92 -11.54
N PRO A 13 -31.74 -3.12 -12.59
CA PRO A 13 -31.42 -3.63 -13.90
C PRO A 13 -30.04 -4.31 -13.94
N SER A 14 -29.98 -5.46 -14.63
CA SER A 14 -28.74 -6.17 -14.99
C SER A 14 -27.79 -5.24 -15.75
N ILE A 15 -26.59 -5.05 -15.21
CA ILE A 15 -25.48 -4.46 -15.94
C ILE A 15 -24.88 -5.55 -16.84
N ALA A 16 -24.93 -5.30 -18.14
CA ALA A 16 -24.41 -6.16 -19.18
C ALA A 16 -22.87 -6.17 -19.17
N SER A 17 -22.32 -7.38 -19.34
CA SER A 17 -20.90 -7.66 -19.50
C SER A 17 -20.32 -7.15 -20.83
N SER A 18 -19.00 -6.96 -20.78
CA SER A 18 -18.03 -7.20 -21.87
C SER A 18 -17.62 -6.00 -22.72
N GLU A 19 -16.45 -5.43 -22.37
CA GLU A 19 -15.48 -5.00 -23.36
C GLU A 19 -14.20 -5.84 -23.20
N VAL A 20 -13.89 -6.58 -24.26
CA VAL A 20 -12.72 -7.45 -24.37
C VAL A 20 -11.60 -6.57 -24.94
N VAL A 21 -10.66 -6.14 -24.10
CA VAL A 21 -9.47 -5.42 -24.56
C VAL A 21 -8.55 -6.44 -25.24
N SER A 22 -8.47 -6.37 -26.57
CA SER A 22 -7.50 -7.13 -27.37
C SER A 22 -6.10 -6.58 -27.16
N LEU A 23 -5.25 -7.36 -26.49
CA LEU A 23 -3.80 -7.13 -26.45
C LEU A 23 -3.20 -7.52 -27.81
N ALA A 24 -2.48 -6.57 -28.41
CA ALA A 24 -1.73 -6.75 -29.65
C ALA A 24 -0.56 -7.73 -29.46
N PRO A 25 -0.11 -8.41 -30.53
CA PRO A 25 0.91 -9.46 -30.47
C PRO A 25 2.31 -8.92 -30.19
N SER A 26 2.99 -9.57 -29.25
CA SER A 26 4.39 -9.41 -28.91
C SER A 26 5.30 -9.64 -30.12
N GLY A 27 6.19 -8.68 -30.38
CA GLY A 27 7.23 -8.77 -31.40
C GLY A 27 8.30 -9.84 -31.06
N PRO A 28 9.13 -10.22 -32.05
CA PRO A 28 10.06 -11.33 -31.93
C PRO A 28 11.27 -11.03 -31.03
N LEU A 29 11.64 -12.06 -30.25
CA LEU A 29 12.87 -12.23 -29.48
C LEU A 29 14.10 -11.70 -30.23
N GLN A 30 14.75 -10.66 -29.69
CA GLN A 30 16.13 -10.33 -30.05
C GLN A 30 17.07 -11.16 -29.16
N THR A 31 17.99 -11.86 -29.82
CA THR A 31 19.05 -12.64 -29.20
C THR A 31 20.16 -11.72 -28.68
N PRO A 32 20.82 -12.05 -27.55
CA PRO A 32 21.88 -11.22 -26.98
C PRO A 32 23.16 -11.30 -27.84
N VAL A 33 23.65 -10.13 -28.22
CA VAL A 33 24.96 -9.93 -28.87
C VAL A 33 26.06 -9.98 -27.80
N PRO A 34 27.19 -10.66 -28.05
CA PRO A 34 28.26 -10.79 -27.07
C PRO A 34 29.03 -9.48 -26.82
N SER A 35 29.38 -9.33 -25.55
CA SER A 35 30.19 -8.30 -24.91
C SER A 35 31.50 -8.00 -25.66
N SER A 36 31.78 -6.72 -25.86
CA SER A 36 33.08 -6.20 -26.26
C SER A 36 33.41 -4.98 -25.38
N SER A 37 34.40 -5.13 -24.50
CA SER A 37 34.99 -4.05 -23.72
C SER A 37 35.67 -3.02 -24.63
N PRO A 38 35.56 -1.71 -24.34
CA PRO A 38 36.52 -0.75 -24.83
C PRO A 38 37.39 -0.20 -23.72
N SER A 39 38.68 -0.24 -24.02
CA SER A 39 39.80 0.35 -23.29
C SER A 39 39.71 1.87 -23.21
N THR A 40 40.37 2.38 -22.18
CA THR A 40 40.73 3.77 -21.91
C THR A 40 41.36 4.51 -23.09
N THR A 41 40.86 5.72 -23.37
CA THR A 41 41.64 6.82 -23.97
C THR A 41 41.16 8.16 -23.42
N SER A 42 42.15 8.95 -23.01
CA SER A 42 42.10 10.32 -22.50
C SER A 42 41.93 11.36 -23.62
N SER A 43 41.74 12.62 -23.20
CA SER A 43 42.01 13.87 -23.95
C SER A 43 40.90 14.20 -24.98
N ASP A 44 40.32 15.39 -25.13
CA ASP A 44 40.60 16.81 -24.81
C ASP A 44 39.23 17.54 -24.97
N ASP A 45 38.93 18.59 -24.20
CA ASP A 45 38.90 20.00 -24.64
C ASP A 45 37.65 20.41 -25.48
N GLU A 46 37.27 21.69 -25.33
CA GLU A 46 36.31 22.46 -26.13
C GLU A 46 34.89 22.75 -25.55
N THR A 47 34.84 23.86 -24.79
CA THR A 47 33.98 25.06 -24.96
C THR A 47 32.44 24.97 -24.86
N PRO A 48 31.80 25.84 -24.04
CA PRO A 48 30.34 25.90 -23.89
C PRO A 48 29.64 26.76 -24.96
N HIS A 49 28.42 26.36 -25.33
CA HIS A 49 27.50 27.18 -26.14
C HIS A 49 26.17 27.38 -25.38
N PRO A 50 25.69 28.62 -25.20
CA PRO A 50 24.36 28.88 -24.66
C PRO A 50 23.34 28.89 -25.80
N THR A 51 22.19 28.27 -25.57
CA THR A 51 20.98 28.51 -26.38
C THR A 51 19.82 28.80 -25.45
N ASP A 52 19.49 30.08 -25.37
CA ASP A 52 18.19 30.61 -24.97
C ASP A 52 17.09 30.04 -25.87
N GLY A 53 15.92 29.71 -25.31
CA GLY A 53 14.84 29.12 -26.10
C GLY A 53 13.49 28.99 -25.41
N ALA A 54 12.78 30.11 -25.34
CA ALA A 54 11.32 30.24 -25.46
C ALA A 54 10.40 29.60 -24.39
N SER A 55 10.06 30.47 -23.44
CA SER A 55 8.72 30.66 -22.85
C SER A 55 7.57 30.38 -23.81
N ASN A 56 6.61 29.54 -23.39
CA ASN A 56 5.21 29.57 -23.82
C ASN A 56 4.30 29.01 -22.72
N SER A 57 3.67 29.91 -21.96
CA SER A 57 2.50 29.61 -21.12
C SER A 57 1.22 29.61 -21.98
N PRO A 58 0.25 28.74 -21.66
CA PRO A 58 -1.15 29.03 -21.93
C PRO A 58 -1.95 29.17 -20.63
N THR A 59 -2.51 30.36 -20.47
CA THR A 59 -3.51 30.77 -19.49
C THR A 59 -4.83 30.04 -19.74
N GLY A 60 -5.34 29.31 -18.73
CA GLY A 60 -6.65 28.66 -18.77
C GLY A 60 -7.37 28.83 -17.44
N ILE A 61 -8.16 29.89 -17.33
CA ILE A 61 -8.99 30.23 -16.17
C ILE A 61 -10.28 29.39 -16.22
N MET A 62 -10.49 28.54 -15.22
CA MET A 62 -11.79 27.92 -14.91
C MET A 62 -12.07 28.12 -13.42
N THR A 63 -12.78 29.20 -13.12
CA THR A 63 -13.30 29.53 -11.79
C THR A 63 -14.52 28.66 -11.50
N GLY A 64 -14.33 27.64 -10.65
CA GLY A 64 -15.42 26.84 -10.06
C GLY A 64 -15.35 26.93 -8.55
N ALA A 65 -16.24 27.73 -7.94
CA ALA A 65 -16.36 27.86 -6.50
C ALA A 65 -16.92 26.55 -5.89
N LEU A 66 -16.19 25.95 -4.95
CA LEU A 66 -16.68 24.85 -4.12
C LEU A 66 -17.12 25.38 -2.74
N PRO A 67 -18.22 24.83 -2.18
CA PRO A 67 -18.73 25.23 -0.87
C PRO A 67 -17.86 24.71 0.28
N SER A 68 -17.47 25.63 1.15
CA SER A 68 -16.82 25.41 2.45
C SER A 68 -17.71 24.59 3.37
N LEU A 69 -17.24 23.42 3.82
CA LEU A 69 -17.84 22.66 4.91
C LEU A 69 -16.91 22.70 6.12
N SER A 70 -17.31 23.48 7.12
CA SER A 70 -16.68 23.53 8.44
C SER A 70 -17.15 22.35 9.29
N PRO A 71 -16.28 21.50 9.85
CA PRO A 71 -16.68 20.58 10.91
C PRO A 71 -16.64 21.27 12.27
N SER A 72 -17.78 21.18 12.94
CA SER A 72 -18.06 21.63 14.31
C SER A 72 -17.32 20.78 15.34
N LEU A 73 -16.58 21.46 16.22
CA LEU A 73 -15.99 20.91 17.45
C LEU A 73 -17.08 20.52 18.47
N GLY A 74 -17.02 19.28 18.96
CA GLY A 74 -17.75 18.76 20.12
C GLY A 74 -17.45 17.26 20.25
N GLU A 75 -17.25 16.64 21.41
CA GLU A 75 -17.39 17.04 22.80
C GLU A 75 -16.41 16.21 23.66
N ASN A 76 -16.02 16.79 24.79
CA ASN A 76 -15.08 16.24 25.76
C ASN A 76 -15.78 15.18 26.64
N VAL A 77 -15.52 13.89 26.43
CA VAL A 77 -16.06 12.81 27.29
C VAL A 77 -14.99 12.35 28.27
N THR A 78 -15.09 12.86 29.49
CA THR A 78 -14.37 12.39 30.68
C THR A 78 -14.85 10.97 31.03
N SER A 79 -14.05 9.96 30.73
CA SER A 79 -14.29 8.56 31.12
C SER A 79 -13.59 8.24 32.44
N ALA A 80 -14.37 7.90 33.47
CA ALA A 80 -13.90 7.44 34.77
C ALA A 80 -13.60 5.94 34.72
N ALA A 81 -12.35 5.54 35.02
CA ALA A 81 -11.93 4.15 35.09
C ALA A 81 -12.34 3.48 36.42
N PRO A 82 -12.81 2.22 36.43
CA PRO A 82 -12.98 1.44 37.65
C PRO A 82 -11.67 0.76 38.07
N SER A 83 -11.27 0.99 39.33
CA SER A 83 -10.18 0.25 39.99
C SER A 83 -10.60 -1.20 40.29
N PHE A 84 -9.92 -2.15 39.68
CA PHE A 84 -10.01 -3.57 40.03
C PHE A 84 -8.80 -3.98 40.88
N SER A 85 -9.07 -4.44 42.12
CA SER A 85 -8.07 -5.07 42.99
C SER A 85 -7.84 -6.52 42.58
N LEU A 86 -6.59 -6.84 42.21
CA LEU A 86 -6.13 -8.21 41.98
C LEU A 86 -5.72 -8.87 43.31
N GLY A 87 -6.46 -9.92 43.68
CA GLY A 87 -6.05 -10.87 44.71
C GLY A 87 -4.97 -11.79 44.18
N MET A 88 -3.81 -11.81 44.85
CA MET A 88 -2.72 -12.72 44.55
C MET A 88 -3.02 -14.11 45.10
N VAL A 89 -3.27 -15.08 44.22
CA VAL A 89 -3.30 -16.50 44.56
C VAL A 89 -1.97 -17.11 44.10
N SER A 90 -1.20 -17.56 45.07
CA SER A 90 0.12 -18.17 44.91
C SER A 90 -0.07 -19.67 44.69
N ASP A 91 -0.08 -20.11 43.44
CA ASP A 91 -0.08 -21.53 43.09
C ASP A 91 1.28 -21.96 42.51
N SER A 92 1.88 -22.95 43.17
CA SER A 92 3.15 -23.59 42.81
C SER A 92 2.98 -24.42 41.53
N PRO A 93 3.85 -24.29 40.52
CA PRO A 93 3.80 -25.15 39.35
C PRO A 93 4.51 -26.49 39.63
N SER A 94 3.72 -27.56 39.58
CA SER A 94 4.19 -28.94 39.42
C SER A 94 4.87 -29.12 38.07
N GLU A 95 6.01 -29.80 38.12
CA GLU A 95 6.86 -30.19 36.99
C GLU A 95 6.16 -31.25 36.13
N VAL A 96 5.43 -30.81 35.10
CA VAL A 96 4.79 -31.72 34.12
C VAL A 96 5.75 -31.90 32.95
N ALA A 97 6.20 -33.14 32.76
CA ALA A 97 7.09 -33.54 31.69
C ALA A 97 6.57 -33.07 30.32
N ALA A 98 7.40 -32.28 29.63
CA ALA A 98 7.13 -31.75 28.30
C ALA A 98 6.98 -32.91 27.29
N ALA A 99 5.74 -33.24 26.96
CA ALA A 99 5.44 -34.05 25.78
C ALA A 99 5.81 -33.22 24.55
N ALA A 100 6.76 -33.73 23.75
CA ALA A 100 7.13 -33.15 22.48
C ALA A 100 5.89 -33.09 21.57
N GLY A 101 5.27 -31.92 21.49
CA GLY A 101 4.17 -31.66 20.58
C GLY A 101 4.61 -31.83 19.12
N PRO A 102 3.67 -32.12 18.21
CA PRO A 102 3.98 -32.21 16.79
C PRO A 102 4.58 -30.88 16.32
N SER A 103 5.83 -30.94 15.84
CA SER A 103 6.49 -29.84 15.15
C SER A 103 5.74 -29.59 13.85
N GLU A 104 4.87 -28.57 13.82
CA GLU A 104 4.29 -28.12 12.56
C GLU A 104 5.44 -27.69 11.64
N SER A 105 5.51 -28.34 10.48
CA SER A 105 6.46 -27.97 9.45
C SER A 105 6.16 -26.53 9.01
N PRO A 106 7.15 -25.64 8.83
CA PRO A 106 6.94 -24.29 8.31
C PRO A 106 6.17 -24.25 6.97
N SER A 107 6.07 -25.38 6.28
CA SER A 107 5.23 -25.55 5.08
C SER A 107 3.72 -25.42 5.33
N SER A 108 3.22 -25.69 6.55
CA SER A 108 1.78 -25.60 6.84
C SER A 108 1.30 -24.16 6.91
N LEU A 109 2.05 -23.29 7.59
CA LEU A 109 1.67 -21.88 7.79
C LEU A 109 1.68 -21.10 6.48
N LEU A 110 2.71 -21.27 5.64
CA LEU A 110 2.74 -20.69 4.29
C LEU A 110 1.51 -21.12 3.47
N ALA A 111 1.13 -22.40 3.53
CA ALA A 111 -0.04 -22.89 2.81
C ALA A 111 -1.34 -22.27 3.33
N ILE A 112 -1.45 -22.01 4.63
CA ILE A 112 -2.62 -21.31 5.23
C ILE A 112 -2.68 -19.86 4.72
N PHE A 113 -1.58 -19.11 4.79
CA PHE A 113 -1.52 -17.73 4.27
C PHE A 113 -1.91 -17.66 2.79
N ARG A 114 -1.26 -18.46 1.93
CA ARG A 114 -1.56 -18.47 0.49
C ARG A 114 -3.01 -18.88 0.23
N THR A 115 -3.55 -19.83 0.98
CA THR A 115 -4.97 -20.23 0.84
C THR A 115 -5.92 -19.10 1.20
N ALA A 116 -5.66 -18.35 2.28
CA ALA A 116 -6.46 -17.18 2.65
C ALA A 116 -6.40 -16.09 1.57
N LEU A 117 -5.21 -15.79 1.04
CA LEU A 117 -5.03 -14.76 0.00
C LEU A 117 -5.63 -15.18 -1.35
N ARG A 118 -5.57 -16.47 -1.73
CA ARG A 118 -6.28 -17.00 -2.91
C ARG A 118 -7.78 -16.71 -2.85
N GLY A 119 -8.38 -16.83 -1.65
CA GLY A 119 -9.78 -16.51 -1.45
C GLY A 119 -10.14 -15.04 -1.76
N LEU A 120 -9.17 -14.14 -1.64
CA LEU A 120 -9.35 -12.70 -1.84
C LEU A 120 -9.08 -12.26 -3.28
N VAL A 121 -7.96 -12.68 -3.88
CA VAL A 121 -7.49 -12.19 -5.20
C VAL A 121 -7.31 -13.29 -6.25
N GLY A 122 -7.61 -14.55 -5.93
CA GLY A 122 -7.50 -15.69 -6.83
C GLY A 122 -6.08 -16.26 -6.97
N ASP A 123 -5.90 -17.10 -7.98
CA ASP A 123 -4.66 -17.88 -8.20
C ASP A 123 -3.43 -17.04 -8.56
N GLN A 124 -3.60 -15.74 -8.83
CA GLN A 124 -2.49 -14.82 -9.14
C GLN A 124 -1.46 -14.76 -8.01
N VAL A 125 -1.86 -15.02 -6.76
CA VAL A 125 -0.94 -15.09 -5.63
C VAL A 125 0.11 -16.19 -5.77
N ASP A 126 -0.07 -17.18 -6.64
CA ASP A 126 0.90 -18.26 -6.86
C ASP A 126 1.69 -18.14 -8.15
N VAL A 127 1.42 -17.10 -8.96
CA VAL A 127 2.07 -16.94 -10.27
C VAL A 127 3.31 -16.06 -10.09
N PRO A 128 4.54 -16.62 -10.14
CA PRO A 128 5.76 -15.85 -9.91
C PRO A 128 5.91 -14.71 -10.92
N GLY A 129 6.48 -13.59 -10.48
CA GLY A 129 6.67 -12.39 -11.29
C GLY A 129 5.43 -11.49 -11.42
N THR A 130 4.31 -11.86 -10.80
CA THR A 130 3.14 -10.96 -10.70
C THR A 130 3.18 -10.12 -9.42
N PRO A 131 2.56 -8.92 -9.41
CA PRO A 131 2.43 -8.11 -8.20
C PRO A 131 1.71 -8.81 -7.04
N HIS A 132 0.73 -9.67 -7.36
CA HIS A 132 0.01 -10.49 -6.38
C HIS A 132 0.95 -11.47 -5.69
N TYR A 133 1.78 -12.15 -6.47
CA TYR A 133 2.79 -13.04 -5.93
C TYR A 133 3.82 -12.27 -5.11
N ALA A 134 4.34 -11.13 -5.60
CA ALA A 134 5.32 -10.32 -4.89
C ALA A 134 4.79 -9.80 -3.53
N ALA A 135 3.55 -9.30 -3.51
CA ALA A 135 2.90 -8.87 -2.27
C ALA A 135 2.65 -10.03 -1.30
N ALA A 136 2.21 -11.19 -1.81
CA ALA A 136 1.97 -12.37 -0.99
C ALA A 136 3.28 -12.98 -0.45
N ASP A 137 4.37 -12.88 -1.21
CA ASP A 137 5.70 -13.29 -0.79
C ASP A 137 6.23 -12.36 0.31
N TRP A 138 6.17 -11.05 0.04
CA TRP A 138 6.57 -10.04 1.00
C TRP A 138 5.83 -10.15 2.33
N ILE A 139 4.49 -10.24 2.32
CA ILE A 139 3.71 -10.34 3.56
C ILE A 139 4.04 -11.61 4.37
N THR A 140 4.49 -12.68 3.69
CA THR A 140 4.78 -13.96 4.34
C THR A 140 6.20 -14.01 4.92
N PHE A 141 7.18 -13.42 4.22
CA PHE A 141 8.59 -13.63 4.53
C PHE A 141 9.33 -12.38 4.98
N ASP A 142 8.92 -11.21 4.50
CA ASP A 142 9.68 -9.97 4.61
C ASP A 142 8.96 -8.86 5.38
N ASP A 143 7.66 -9.01 5.64
CA ASP A 143 6.89 -8.00 6.38
C ASP A 143 7.45 -7.82 7.80
N PRO A 144 7.99 -6.63 8.13
CA PRO A 144 8.60 -6.41 9.44
C PRO A 144 7.60 -6.50 10.59
N ARG A 145 6.29 -6.34 10.34
CA ARG A 145 5.26 -6.56 11.37
C ARG A 145 4.95 -8.03 11.60
N SER A 146 5.25 -8.89 10.62
CA SER A 146 5.05 -10.35 10.69
C SER A 146 3.71 -10.73 11.30
N LEU A 147 2.63 -10.18 10.75
CA LEU A 147 1.27 -10.37 11.27
C LEU A 147 0.89 -11.86 11.26
N ASP A 148 0.12 -12.29 12.26
CA ASP A 148 -0.43 -13.64 12.28
C ASP A 148 -1.51 -13.84 11.20
N HIS A 149 -1.68 -15.06 10.72
CA HIS A 149 -2.71 -15.40 9.72
C HIS A 149 -4.15 -15.12 10.18
N LEU A 150 -4.39 -15.00 11.49
CA LEU A 150 -5.68 -14.64 12.08
C LEU A 150 -5.79 -13.15 12.41
N ASP A 151 -4.74 -12.36 12.15
CA ASP A 151 -4.75 -10.92 12.40
C ASP A 151 -5.74 -10.24 11.43
N PRO A 152 -6.71 -9.47 11.93
CA PRO A 152 -7.71 -8.81 11.08
C PRO A 152 -7.10 -7.77 10.13
N GLY A 153 -5.95 -7.21 10.46
CA GLY A 153 -5.21 -6.24 9.63
C GLY A 153 -4.40 -6.88 8.50
N LEU A 154 -4.24 -8.22 8.49
CA LEU A 154 -3.44 -8.92 7.48
C LEU A 154 -3.91 -8.61 6.06
N PHE A 155 -5.22 -8.70 5.81
CA PHE A 155 -5.76 -8.48 4.46
C PHE A 155 -5.63 -7.03 4.03
N GLN A 156 -5.86 -6.08 4.94
CA GLN A 156 -5.67 -4.66 4.63
C GLN A 156 -4.22 -4.38 4.27
N ARG A 157 -3.28 -4.82 5.11
CA ARG A 157 -1.84 -4.66 4.87
C ARG A 157 -1.39 -5.32 3.56
N TYR A 158 -1.89 -6.51 3.26
CA TYR A 158 -1.66 -7.17 1.98
C TYR A 158 -2.18 -6.35 0.78
N LEU A 159 -3.42 -5.84 0.85
CA LEU A 159 -4.01 -5.07 -0.27
C LEU A 159 -3.26 -3.76 -0.52
N VAL A 160 -2.83 -3.09 0.53
CA VAL A 160 -2.06 -1.84 0.42
C VAL A 160 -0.63 -2.13 -0.08
N ALA A 161 -0.02 -3.23 0.34
CA ALA A 161 1.25 -3.69 -0.23
C ALA A 161 1.12 -4.09 -1.71
N LEU A 162 0.03 -4.77 -2.07
CA LEU A 162 -0.30 -5.13 -3.46
C LEU A 162 -0.41 -3.88 -4.34
N PHE A 163 -1.07 -2.83 -3.87
CA PHE A 163 -1.13 -1.55 -4.58
C PHE A 163 0.27 -1.00 -4.87
N TRP A 164 1.18 -1.03 -3.88
CA TRP A 164 2.57 -0.61 -4.08
C TRP A 164 3.27 -1.45 -5.15
N PHE A 165 3.21 -2.79 -5.07
CA PHE A 165 3.85 -3.66 -6.06
C PHE A 165 3.26 -3.52 -7.47
N ILE A 166 1.96 -3.23 -7.61
CA ILE A 166 1.33 -2.97 -8.91
C ILE A 166 1.87 -1.68 -9.53
N THR A 167 2.00 -0.62 -8.74
CA THR A 167 2.36 0.73 -9.23
C THR A 167 3.87 0.94 -9.36
N THR A 168 4.68 0.02 -8.84
CA THR A 168 6.15 0.05 -8.89
C THR A 168 6.75 -1.04 -9.77
N ASP A 169 5.93 -1.73 -10.58
CA ASP A 169 6.37 -2.87 -11.40
C ASP A 169 7.15 -3.90 -10.58
N ASN A 170 6.48 -4.49 -9.59
CA ASN A 170 7.08 -5.40 -8.60
C ASN A 170 8.23 -4.80 -7.76
N GLY A 171 8.29 -3.46 -7.64
CA GLY A 171 9.36 -2.76 -6.94
C GLY A 171 10.58 -2.44 -7.81
N GLU A 172 10.53 -2.70 -9.11
CA GLU A 172 11.61 -2.34 -10.05
C GLU A 172 11.63 -0.84 -10.37
N ILE A 173 10.46 -0.19 -10.34
CA ILE A 173 10.29 1.24 -10.58
C ILE A 173 9.92 1.93 -9.26
N LEU A 174 10.87 2.68 -8.72
CA LEU A 174 10.65 3.44 -7.49
C LEU A 174 9.70 4.63 -7.72
N TRP A 175 8.81 4.87 -6.77
CA TRP A 175 8.10 6.14 -6.68
C TRP A 175 9.07 7.30 -6.40
N SER A 176 8.61 8.52 -6.63
CA SER A 176 9.41 9.73 -6.41
C SER A 176 9.92 9.91 -4.97
N SER A 177 9.24 9.30 -3.99
CA SER A 177 9.61 9.39 -2.57
C SER A 177 9.01 8.26 -1.74
N CYS A 178 9.58 8.01 -0.57
CA CYS A 178 9.01 7.14 0.47
C CYS A 178 8.78 5.68 0.06
N ASN A 179 9.63 5.16 -0.82
CA ASN A 179 9.73 3.75 -1.15
C ASN A 179 10.10 2.89 0.07
N ARG A 180 9.94 1.57 -0.07
CA ARG A 180 10.37 0.57 0.92
C ARG A 180 11.78 0.89 1.43
N PRO A 181 12.04 0.75 2.75
CA PRO A 181 13.39 0.88 3.28
C PRO A 181 14.36 -0.10 2.62
N GLU A 182 15.53 0.39 2.19
CA GLU A 182 16.61 -0.44 1.66
C GLU A 182 17.88 -0.30 2.50
N GLY A 183 18.70 -1.35 2.58
CA GLY A 183 20.09 -1.22 3.04
C GLY A 183 20.28 -0.63 4.45
N GLY A 184 19.35 -0.85 5.38
CA GLY A 184 19.43 -0.32 6.76
C GLY A 184 18.85 1.07 6.94
N GLU A 185 18.12 1.60 5.94
CA GLU A 185 17.24 2.75 6.13
C GLU A 185 16.19 2.48 7.22
N ASP A 186 15.78 3.54 7.93
CA ASP A 186 14.66 3.49 8.86
C ASP A 186 13.31 3.60 8.15
N SER A 187 12.22 3.57 8.91
CA SER A 187 10.85 3.66 8.38
C SER A 187 10.42 5.08 8.00
N THR A 188 11.29 6.08 8.12
CA THR A 188 10.98 7.49 7.84
C THR A 188 11.60 7.97 6.53
N CYS A 189 10.99 8.99 5.93
CA CYS A 189 11.44 9.57 4.66
C CYS A 189 11.07 11.06 4.60
N MET A 190 11.73 11.78 3.70
CA MET A 190 11.27 13.11 3.30
C MET A 190 10.29 12.98 2.13
N TYR A 191 9.03 13.33 2.36
CA TYR A 191 7.96 13.37 1.37
C TYR A 191 7.77 14.79 0.85
N GLN A 192 7.54 14.94 -0.46
CA GLN A 192 7.25 16.23 -1.08
C GLN A 192 5.73 16.39 -1.18
N ARG A 193 5.10 16.97 -0.16
CA ARG A 193 3.65 17.19 -0.17
C ARG A 193 3.29 18.33 -1.13
N LEU A 194 2.36 18.07 -2.03
CA LEU A 194 1.79 19.08 -2.91
C LEU A 194 0.84 19.98 -2.11
N VAL A 195 1.11 21.27 -2.08
CA VAL A 195 0.23 22.28 -1.49
C VAL A 195 -0.05 23.38 -2.52
N PHE A 196 -1.27 23.91 -2.50
CA PHE A 196 -1.67 25.00 -3.39
C PHE A 196 -1.63 26.32 -2.62
N GLY A 197 -0.88 27.29 -3.11
CA GLY A 197 -0.84 28.64 -2.56
C GLY A 197 -2.16 29.39 -2.74
N ASP A 198 -2.28 30.57 -2.14
CA ASP A 198 -3.46 31.45 -2.28
C ASP A 198 -3.74 31.86 -3.74
N ASP A 199 -2.70 31.86 -4.58
CA ASP A 199 -2.76 32.12 -6.01
C ASP A 199 -3.09 30.87 -6.86
N GLY A 200 -3.27 29.71 -6.20
CA GLY A 200 -3.47 28.41 -6.84
C GLY A 200 -2.19 27.79 -7.39
N THR A 201 -1.00 28.36 -7.13
CA THR A 201 0.26 27.80 -7.60
C THR A 201 0.59 26.52 -6.81
N PRO A 202 0.81 25.37 -7.48
CA PRO A 202 1.27 24.16 -6.82
C PRO A 202 2.71 24.34 -6.34
N THR A 203 2.96 24.04 -5.08
CA THR A 203 4.29 24.03 -4.48
C THR A 203 4.50 22.72 -3.73
N TYR A 204 5.74 22.23 -3.73
CA TYR A 204 6.11 21.03 -2.98
C TYR A 204 6.80 21.45 -1.69
N VAL A 205 6.26 21.00 -0.57
CA VAL A 205 6.82 21.27 0.76
C VAL A 205 7.37 19.96 1.32
N PRO A 206 8.66 19.91 1.69
CA PRO A 206 9.24 18.71 2.28
C PRO A 206 8.67 18.48 3.69
N GLU A 207 8.22 17.27 3.96
CA GLU A 207 7.63 16.85 5.22
C GLU A 207 8.20 15.47 5.62
N LEU A 208 8.43 15.27 6.92
CA LEU A 208 8.82 13.96 7.42
C LEU A 208 7.60 13.04 7.40
N ALA A 209 7.72 11.87 6.76
CA ALA A 209 6.64 10.92 6.61
C ALA A 209 7.14 9.48 6.82
N THR A 210 6.20 8.53 6.80
CA THR A 210 6.51 7.10 6.94
C THR A 210 6.56 6.45 5.56
N ARG A 211 7.62 5.65 5.34
CA ARG A 211 7.82 4.87 4.12
C ARG A 211 6.75 3.80 3.96
N TRP A 212 6.42 3.52 2.71
CA TRP A 212 5.61 2.36 2.34
C TRP A 212 6.36 1.07 2.66
N ILE A 213 5.63 -0.01 2.93
CA ILE A 213 6.24 -1.35 3.13
C ILE A 213 7.23 -1.35 4.33
N SER A 214 7.03 -0.45 5.29
CA SER A 214 7.82 -0.35 6.52
C SER A 214 7.20 -1.13 7.67
N ASP A 215 7.85 -1.14 8.84
CA ASP A 215 7.34 -1.76 10.08
C ASP A 215 6.15 -1.02 10.70
N ALA A 216 5.83 0.18 10.23
CA ALA A 216 4.69 0.93 10.71
C ALA A 216 3.34 0.34 10.25
N HIS A 217 2.27 0.70 10.98
CA HIS A 217 0.89 0.47 10.55
C HIS A 217 0.65 1.18 9.22
N GLU A 218 -0.07 0.54 8.30
CA GLU A 218 -0.32 1.07 6.95
C GLU A 218 -1.07 2.40 6.95
N CYS A 219 -1.89 2.67 7.97
CA CYS A 219 -2.49 3.99 8.21
C CYS A 219 -1.49 5.12 8.49
N ASN A 220 -0.26 4.79 8.84
CA ASN A 220 0.80 5.77 9.03
C ASN A 220 1.67 5.95 7.77
N TRP A 221 1.51 5.09 6.76
CA TRP A 221 2.24 5.23 5.50
C TRP A 221 1.78 6.49 4.75
N VAL A 222 2.73 7.20 4.15
CA VAL A 222 2.44 8.47 3.49
C VAL A 222 1.37 8.31 2.41
N GLY A 223 0.42 9.25 2.34
CA GLY A 223 -0.69 9.19 1.39
C GLY A 223 -1.81 8.19 1.75
N SER A 224 -1.69 7.43 2.85
CA SER A 224 -2.79 6.57 3.31
C SER A 224 -3.77 7.34 4.18
N LEU A 225 -5.06 7.29 3.82
CA LEU A 225 -6.14 7.90 4.58
C LEU A 225 -6.96 6.80 5.26
N CYS A 226 -6.89 6.75 6.59
CA CYS A 226 -7.68 5.82 7.40
C CYS A 226 -8.83 6.50 8.13
N ASP A 227 -9.84 5.71 8.48
CA ASP A 227 -10.88 6.12 9.42
C ASP A 227 -10.46 5.86 10.88
N GLU A 228 -11.38 6.12 11.81
CA GLU A 228 -11.17 5.97 13.26
C GLU A 228 -10.91 4.53 13.69
N ASP A 229 -11.35 3.55 12.89
CA ASP A 229 -11.15 2.11 13.13
C ASP A 229 -9.79 1.62 12.59
N GLY A 230 -8.99 2.51 11.99
CA GLY A 230 -7.71 2.16 11.37
C GLY A 230 -7.89 1.43 10.04
N ILE A 231 -9.02 1.63 9.35
CA ILE A 231 -9.28 1.03 8.05
C ILE A 231 -8.89 2.00 6.93
N VAL A 232 -8.04 1.56 6.01
CA VAL A 232 -7.63 2.36 4.85
C VAL A 232 -8.84 2.60 3.94
N ARG A 233 -9.20 3.87 3.76
CA ARG A 233 -10.33 4.33 2.94
C ARG A 233 -9.90 4.91 1.60
N ALA A 234 -8.70 5.48 1.54
CA ALA A 234 -8.14 6.05 0.31
C ALA A 234 -6.60 6.08 0.33
N ILE A 235 -6.04 6.20 -0.87
CA ILE A 235 -4.61 6.42 -1.13
C ILE A 235 -4.52 7.67 -2.02
N GLU A 236 -3.67 8.63 -1.64
CA GLU A 236 -3.40 9.90 -2.33
C GLU A 236 -2.14 9.84 -3.22
#